data_AF-A0A7W7RA31-F1
#
_entry.id   AF-A0A7W7RA31-F1
#
_cell.length_a   1.000
_cell.length_b   1.000
_cell.length_c   1.000
_cell.angle_alpha   90.00
_cell.angle_beta   90.00
_cell.angle_gamma   90.00
#
_symmetry.space_group_name_H-M   'P 1'
#
loop_
_entity.id
_entity.type
_entity.pdbx_description
1 polymer ?
#
loop_
_entity_poly.entity_id
_entity_poly.type
_entity_poly.pdbx_seq_one_letter_code
_entity_poly.pdbx_strand_id
1 'polypeptide(L)'
;MDVTVTTPAGTSATGPADQYAYTPDATRLDAEAALFSLAPGDLDVTLDLKATLSDVVTHQPTAGQSITFTVDRHTVCTATTDTHGAAECHGLAALVDVLLDGHYTATFTGTPALAGTTATAPLSQL
;
A
#
# COMPACT_ATOMS: atom_id res chain seq x y z
N MET A 1 -18.48 -12.60 -12.04
CA MET A 1 -19.38 -12.06 -13.09
C MET A 1 -19.92 -13.25 -13.88
N ASP A 2 -21.19 -13.24 -14.27
CA ASP A 2 -21.79 -14.31 -15.10
C ASP A 2 -22.00 -13.80 -16.53
N VAL A 3 -21.67 -14.64 -17.53
CA VAL A 3 -21.90 -14.32 -18.94
C VAL A 3 -23.18 -15.01 -19.41
N THR A 4 -24.06 -14.27 -20.09
CA THR A 4 -25.28 -14.81 -20.67
C THR A 4 -25.36 -14.49 -22.15
N VAL A 5 -25.45 -15.52 -23.00
CA VAL A 5 -25.63 -15.35 -24.45
C VAL A 5 -27.12 -15.45 -24.77
N THR A 6 -27.66 -14.41 -25.41
CA THR A 6 -29.05 -14.36 -25.85
C THR A 6 -29.09 -14.35 -27.37
N THR A 7 -29.80 -15.30 -27.96
CA THR A 7 -30.12 -15.33 -29.39
C THR A 7 -31.64 -15.22 -29.56
N PRO A 8 -32.16 -14.92 -30.77
CA PRO A 8 -33.60 -14.92 -30.99
C PRO A 8 -34.31 -16.25 -30.64
N ALA A 9 -33.57 -17.36 -30.58
CA ALA A 9 -34.10 -18.68 -30.25
C ALA A 9 -34.11 -18.99 -28.74
N GLY A 10 -33.54 -18.12 -27.90
CA GLY A 10 -33.52 -18.29 -26.44
C GLY A 10 -32.20 -17.87 -25.77
N THR A 11 -32.19 -18.02 -24.46
CA THR A 11 -31.07 -17.68 -23.56
C THR A 11 -30.37 -18.96 -23.10
N SER A 12 -29.03 -18.98 -23.11
CA SER A 12 -28.29 -20.13 -22.58
C SER A 12 -28.46 -20.28 -21.06
N ALA A 13 -28.51 -21.52 -20.56
CA ALA A 13 -28.46 -21.77 -19.12
C ALA A 13 -27.08 -21.37 -18.57
N THR A 14 -27.06 -20.62 -17.46
CA THR A 14 -25.82 -20.25 -16.78
C THR A 14 -25.31 -21.40 -15.91
N GLY A 15 -24.01 -21.69 -15.95
CA GLY A 15 -23.35 -22.71 -15.14
C GLY A 15 -21.94 -22.28 -14.69
N PRO A 16 -21.20 -23.17 -14.01
CA PRO A 16 -19.84 -22.87 -13.53
C PRO A 16 -18.86 -22.45 -14.63
N ALA A 17 -19.11 -22.89 -15.87
CA ALA A 17 -18.34 -22.50 -17.05
C ALA A 17 -18.57 -21.04 -17.49
N ASP A 18 -19.65 -20.39 -17.03
CA ASP A 18 -19.99 -19.01 -17.34
C ASP A 18 -19.46 -18.01 -16.30
N GLN A 19 -18.70 -18.49 -15.31
CA GLN A 19 -18.09 -17.66 -14.29
C GLN A 19 -16.77 -17.07 -14.80
N TYR A 20 -16.68 -15.73 -14.77
CA TYR A 20 -15.41 -15.04 -14.96
C TYR A 20 -14.85 -14.58 -13.62
N ALA A 21 -13.60 -14.99 -13.34
CA ALA A 21 -12.82 -14.54 -12.21
C ALA A 21 -11.81 -13.47 -12.67
N TYR A 22 -11.82 -12.32 -11.98
CA TYR A 22 -10.78 -11.31 -12.16
C TYR A 22 -9.60 -11.66 -11.25
N THR A 23 -8.42 -11.82 -11.85
CA THR A 23 -7.17 -11.86 -11.10
C THR A 23 -6.67 -10.42 -10.98
N PRO A 24 -6.47 -9.89 -9.76
CA PRO A 24 -5.88 -8.57 -9.58
C PRO A 24 -4.47 -8.52 -10.16
N ASP A 25 -4.10 -7.38 -10.73
CA ASP A 25 -2.74 -7.15 -11.22
C ASP A 25 -1.77 -7.08 -10.03
N ALA A 26 -0.59 -7.68 -10.20
CA ALA A 26 0.44 -7.66 -9.17
C ALA A 26 0.96 -6.23 -8.98
N THR A 27 1.18 -5.82 -7.72
CA THR A 27 1.74 -4.51 -7.41
C THR A 27 3.10 -4.62 -6.74
N ARG A 28 3.91 -3.57 -6.92
CA ARG A 28 5.19 -3.37 -6.25
C ARG A 28 5.10 -2.09 -5.44
N LEU A 29 5.39 -2.22 -4.16
CA LEU A 29 5.57 -1.10 -3.25
C LEU A 29 7.05 -0.99 -2.91
N ASP A 30 7.59 0.20 -3.02
CA ASP A 30 8.99 0.50 -2.72
C ASP A 30 9.01 1.57 -1.62
N ALA A 31 9.54 1.23 -0.45
CA ALA A 31 9.60 2.11 0.72
C ALA A 31 10.99 2.73 0.81
N GLU A 32 11.06 4.05 1.00
CA GLU A 32 12.32 4.77 1.06
C GLU A 32 12.85 4.81 2.49
N ALA A 33 14.18 4.75 2.67
CA ALA A 33 14.76 4.92 3.99
C ALA A 33 14.36 6.28 4.58
N ALA A 34 13.85 6.28 5.81
CA ALA A 34 13.38 7.49 6.46
C ALA A 34 14.33 7.91 7.57
N LEU A 35 14.41 9.23 7.75
CA LEU A 35 15.27 9.85 8.75
C LEU A 35 14.41 10.39 9.89
N PHE A 36 14.95 10.37 11.10
CA PHE A 36 14.31 10.97 12.26
C PHE A 36 15.30 11.78 13.08
N SER A 37 14.79 12.78 13.81
CA SER A 37 15.57 13.60 14.71
C SER A 37 14.99 13.55 16.12
N LEU A 38 15.88 13.64 17.11
CA LEU A 38 15.54 13.61 18.54
C LEU A 38 15.88 14.95 19.16
N ALA A 39 14.88 15.68 19.66
CA ALA A 39 15.15 16.79 20.56
C ALA A 39 15.28 16.29 22.01
N PRO A 40 16.09 16.95 22.85
CA PRO A 40 16.22 16.57 24.26
C PRO A 40 14.88 16.65 24.99
N GLY A 41 14.40 15.51 25.50
CA GLY A 41 13.16 15.43 26.28
C GLY A 41 11.93 14.96 25.49
N ASP A 42 12.05 14.74 24.18
CA ASP A 42 10.97 14.20 23.37
C ASP A 42 10.82 12.68 23.60
N LEU A 43 9.56 12.24 23.78
CA LEU A 43 9.19 10.83 23.83
C LEU A 43 8.58 10.35 22.50
N ASP A 44 8.30 11.28 21.60
CA ASP A 44 7.78 11.06 20.26
C ASP A 44 8.73 11.67 19.23
N VAL A 45 8.90 11.01 18.10
CA VAL A 45 9.71 11.48 16.98
C VAL A 45 8.84 11.78 15.78
N THR A 46 9.20 12.84 15.07
CA THR A 46 8.60 13.10 13.75
C THR A 46 9.32 12.26 12.71
N LEU A 47 8.53 11.54 11.90
CA LEU A 47 8.99 10.71 10.81
C LEU A 47 8.49 11.27 9.49
N ASP A 48 9.39 11.37 8.51
CA ASP A 48 9.09 11.66 7.12
C ASP A 48 9.10 10.34 6.34
N LEU A 49 7.92 9.76 6.11
CA LEU A 49 7.76 8.43 5.52
C LEU A 49 7.31 8.55 4.07
N LYS A 50 7.90 7.70 3.21
CA LYS A 50 7.59 7.71 1.78
C LYS A 50 7.61 6.30 1.19
N ALA A 51 6.59 5.99 0.40
CA ALA A 51 6.56 4.78 -0.40
C ALA A 51 5.96 5.03 -1.79
N THR A 52 6.47 4.34 -2.80
CA THR A 52 5.98 4.43 -4.18
C THR A 52 5.32 3.12 -4.60
N LEU A 53 4.06 3.20 -5.03
CA LEU A 53 3.27 2.08 -5.52
C LEU A 53 3.22 2.08 -7.05
N SER A 54 3.52 0.93 -7.64
CA SER A 54 3.44 0.69 -9.08
C SER A 54 2.74 -0.63 -9.39
N ASP A 55 2.06 -0.66 -10.52
CA ASP A 55 1.51 -1.88 -11.11
C ASP A 55 2.62 -2.59 -11.90
N VAL A 56 2.87 -3.85 -11.57
CA VAL A 56 3.94 -4.67 -12.17
C VAL A 56 3.58 -5.11 -13.59
N VAL A 57 2.29 -5.19 -13.91
CA VAL A 57 1.79 -5.63 -15.21
C VAL A 57 1.87 -4.50 -16.22
N THR A 58 1.37 -3.31 -15.85
CA THR A 58 1.37 -2.14 -16.74
C THR A 58 2.64 -1.30 -16.63
N HIS A 59 3.48 -1.55 -15.63
CA HIS A 59 4.64 -0.73 -15.25
C HIS A 59 4.30 0.74 -15.02
N GLN A 60 3.03 1.03 -14.67
CA GLN A 60 2.57 2.38 -14.40
C GLN A 60 2.51 2.66 -12.89
N PRO A 61 2.79 3.91 -12.49
CA PRO A 61 2.51 4.34 -11.13
C PRO A 61 1.01 4.28 -10.85
N THR A 62 0.65 3.91 -9.62
CA THR A 62 -0.76 3.82 -9.23
C THR A 62 -1.15 4.96 -8.31
N ALA A 63 -1.92 5.91 -8.82
CA ALA A 63 -2.45 7.05 -8.07
C ALA A 63 -3.75 6.72 -7.32
N GLY A 64 -4.03 7.47 -6.25
CA GLY A 64 -5.31 7.39 -5.52
C GLY A 64 -5.42 6.22 -4.54
N GLN A 65 -4.33 5.52 -4.25
CA GLN A 65 -4.31 4.34 -3.39
C GLN A 65 -3.90 4.71 -1.97
N SER A 66 -4.59 4.15 -0.98
CA SER A 66 -4.26 4.38 0.44
C SER A 66 -3.12 3.46 0.88
N ILE A 67 -2.08 4.04 1.44
CA ILE A 67 -0.92 3.35 2.02
C ILE A 67 -0.91 3.62 3.53
N THR A 68 -0.80 2.56 4.33
CA THR A 68 -0.71 2.65 5.79
C THR A 68 0.73 2.45 6.22
N PHE A 69 1.25 3.39 7.01
CA PHE A 69 2.61 3.33 7.54
C PHE A 69 2.56 2.95 9.03
N THR A 70 3.31 1.91 9.39
CA THR A 70 3.39 1.39 10.76
C THR A 70 4.84 1.26 11.21
N VAL A 71 5.07 1.46 12.50
CA VAL A 71 6.33 1.11 13.19
C VAL A 71 5.93 0.13 14.29
N ASP A 72 6.59 -1.04 14.37
CA ASP A 72 6.08 -2.20 15.12
C ASP A 72 4.60 -2.49 14.76
N ARG A 73 3.68 -2.22 15.69
CA ARG A 73 2.23 -2.41 15.52
C ARG A 73 1.45 -1.10 15.59
N HIS A 74 2.13 0.03 15.72
CA HIS A 74 1.51 1.33 15.83
C HIS A 74 1.44 2.00 14.46
N THR A 75 0.22 2.39 14.07
CA THR A 75 0.02 3.20 12.87
C THR A 75 0.52 4.61 13.11
N VAL A 76 1.55 4.98 12.38
CA VAL A 76 2.09 6.34 12.40
C VAL A 76 1.12 7.25 11.65
N CYS A 77 0.76 6.85 10.43
CA CYS A 77 -0.19 7.58 9.60
C CYS A 77 -0.61 6.81 8.35
N THR A 78 -1.53 7.41 7.58
CA THR A 78 -1.99 6.93 6.28
C THR A 78 -1.86 8.04 5.25
N ALA A 79 -1.38 7.72 4.05
CA ALA A 79 -1.31 8.66 2.94
C ALA A 79 -1.84 8.04 1.64
N THR A 80 -2.32 8.90 0.75
CA THR A 80 -2.83 8.50 -0.57
C THR A 80 -1.75 8.74 -1.61
N THR A 81 -1.56 7.79 -2.53
CA THR A 81 -0.58 7.92 -3.61
C THR A 81 -0.96 9.03 -4.59
N ASP A 82 0.04 9.81 -5.01
CA ASP A 82 -0.09 10.89 -5.99
C ASP A 82 -0.09 10.35 -7.44
N THR A 83 -0.01 11.25 -8.43
CA THR A 83 0.06 10.87 -9.86
C THR A 83 1.29 10.06 -10.23
N HIS A 84 2.34 10.09 -9.41
CA HIS A 84 3.57 9.30 -9.58
C HIS A 84 3.55 8.03 -8.72
N GLY A 85 2.43 7.71 -8.07
CA GLY A 85 2.30 6.56 -7.20
C GLY A 85 2.98 6.75 -5.83
N ALA A 86 3.47 7.94 -5.52
CA ALA A 86 4.15 8.23 -4.26
C ALA A 86 3.14 8.60 -3.17
N ALA A 87 3.18 7.90 -2.05
CA ALA A 87 2.50 8.25 -0.81
C ALA A 87 3.54 8.79 0.17
N GLU A 88 3.40 10.05 0.53
CA GLU A 88 4.25 10.75 1.49
C GLU A 88 3.43 11.09 2.72
N CYS A 89 4.01 10.88 3.89
CA CYS A 89 3.35 11.13 5.14
C CYS A 89 4.30 11.66 6.22
N HIS A 90 3.82 12.65 6.96
CA HIS A 90 4.48 13.19 8.14
C HIS A 90 3.67 12.78 9.37
N GLY A 91 4.28 12.02 10.28
CA GLY A 91 3.59 11.52 11.46
C GLY A 91 4.51 11.39 12.67
N LEU A 92 3.89 11.25 13.84
CA LEU A 92 4.59 11.04 15.10
C LEU A 92 4.61 9.55 15.44
N ALA A 93 5.75 9.05 15.91
CA ALA A 93 5.90 7.70 16.43
C ALA A 93 6.58 7.75 17.80
N ALA A 94 6.23 6.83 18.69
CA ALA A 94 6.89 6.75 19.99
C ALA A 94 8.37 6.37 19.80
N LEU A 95 9.25 7.05 20.52
CA LEU A 95 10.70 6.84 20.44
C LEU A 95 11.08 5.37 20.72
N VAL A 96 10.37 4.74 21.67
CA VAL A 96 10.59 3.33 22.01
C VAL A 96 10.30 2.41 20.83
N ASP A 97 9.24 2.66 20.07
CA ASP A 97 8.89 1.83 18.91
C ASP A 97 9.94 1.98 17.80
N VAL A 98 10.38 3.21 17.56
CA VAL A 98 11.40 3.53 16.54
C VAL A 98 12.75 2.92 16.87
N LEU A 99 13.20 2.97 18.14
CA LEU A 99 14.48 2.42 18.55
C LEU A 99 14.46 0.88 18.65
N LEU A 100 13.32 0.28 18.97
CA LEU A 100 13.21 -1.17 19.12
C LEU A 100 13.13 -1.87 17.75
N ASP A 101 12.33 -1.32 16.83
CA ASP A 101 12.10 -1.92 15.52
C ASP A 101 13.20 -1.48 14.52
N GLY A 102 13.57 -0.19 14.53
CA GLY A 102 14.59 0.37 13.64
C GLY A 102 14.18 0.40 12.16
N HIS A 103 12.92 0.08 11.85
CA HIS A 103 12.34 0.12 10.52
C HIS A 103 10.87 0.53 10.60
N TYR A 104 10.29 0.83 9.44
CA TYR A 104 8.86 1.01 9.30
C TYR A 104 8.34 0.14 8.16
N THR A 105 7.05 -0.18 8.21
CA THR A 105 6.37 -0.97 7.19
C THR A 105 5.29 -0.12 6.52
N ALA A 106 5.35 -0.03 5.19
CA ALA A 106 4.30 0.52 4.35
C ALA A 106 3.43 -0.63 3.84
N THR A 107 2.11 -0.51 4.01
CA THR A 107 1.13 -1.53 3.64
C THR A 107 0.10 -0.98 2.67
N PHE A 108 -0.03 -1.63 1.53
CA PHE A 108 -1.14 -1.48 0.60
C PHE A 108 -2.04 -2.71 0.68
N THR A 109 -3.30 -2.53 1.07
CA THR A 109 -4.23 -3.65 1.30
C THR A 109 -4.77 -4.29 0.01
N GLY A 110 -4.57 -3.64 -1.14
CA GLY A 110 -5.13 -4.08 -2.42
C GLY A 110 -6.52 -3.50 -2.72
N THR A 111 -6.93 -3.66 -3.97
CA THR A 111 -8.27 -3.38 -4.50
C THR A 111 -8.71 -4.57 -5.38
N PRO A 112 -9.96 -4.62 -5.88
CA PRO A 112 -10.35 -5.66 -6.83
C PRO A 112 -9.51 -5.71 -8.12
N ALA A 113 -8.86 -4.60 -8.48
CA ALA A 113 -8.02 -4.51 -9.67
C ALA A 113 -6.53 -4.74 -9.37
N LEU A 114 -6.08 -4.47 -8.14
CA LEU A 114 -4.66 -4.45 -7.77
C LEU A 114 -4.40 -5.28 -6.52
N ALA A 115 -3.46 -6.22 -6.57
CA ALA A 115 -3.09 -7.04 -5.44
C ALA A 115 -2.49 -6.19 -4.31
N GLY A 116 -2.77 -6.55 -3.05
CA GLY A 116 -2.13 -5.95 -1.89
C GLY A 116 -0.65 -6.32 -1.79
N THR A 117 0.14 -5.43 -1.20
CA THR A 117 1.59 -5.61 -1.05
C THR A 117 2.11 -4.82 0.14
N THR A 118 3.28 -5.20 0.65
CA THR A 118 3.94 -4.56 1.78
C THR A 118 5.41 -4.32 1.47
N ALA A 119 5.96 -3.22 1.98
CA ALA A 119 7.36 -2.88 1.87
C ALA A 119 7.91 -2.40 3.21
N THR A 120 9.16 -2.74 3.50
CA THR A 120 9.84 -2.37 4.74
C THR A 120 11.08 -1.55 4.42
N ALA A 121 11.30 -0.47 5.17
CA ALA A 121 12.47 0.39 5.01
C ALA A 121 13.05 0.81 6.36
N PRO A 122 14.36 1.05 6.43
CA PRO A 122 15.04 1.37 7.68
C PRO A 122 14.71 2.79 8.15
N LEU A 123 14.70 2.95 9.47
CA LEU A 123 14.66 4.24 10.16
C LEU A 123 16.06 4.57 10.68
N SER A 124 16.63 5.69 10.22
CA SER A 124 17.97 6.11 10.64
C SER A 124 17.92 7.45 11.34
N GLN A 125 18.67 7.58 12.43
CA GLN A 125 18.79 8.84 13.15
C GLN A 125 19.72 9.78 12.38
N LEU A 126 19.32 11.05 12.26
CA LEU A 126 20.15 12.13 11.72
C LEU A 126 21.24 12.58 12.72
#